data_AF-A0A381QAP6-F1
#
_entry.id   AF-A0A381QAP6-F1
#
_cell.length_a   1.000
_cell.length_b   1.000
_cell.length_c   1.000
_cell.angle_alpha   90.00
_cell.angle_beta   90.00
_cell.angle_gamma   90.00
#
_symmetry.space_group_name_H-M   'P 1'
#
loop_
_entity.id
_entity.type
_entity.pdbx_description
1 polymer ?
#
loop_
_entity_poly.entity_id
_entity_poly.type
_entity_poly.pdbx_seq_one_letter_code
_entity_poly.pdbx_strand_id
1 'polypeptide(L)'
;MGLLTARPSSTTFVVEDPYFLDIREAPDWQRQFGSNNPLNLEIGFGMGDFLIAMAKREPDSNFVGIDFSQDGIQKLLARIHSSQLKNIRVVFGDAREKLSNLFHAEELHSIYINLPDPWPKKRHIKRRLIKPELVKQITQKLAPQGKVYLATDSQTYANEILGYFNTESLLQNINGIFYERRHLPKSKYEKSFIYAGEKINYLEYYKLVGNEEKPKKEETSTFKEPTNRDEYLTQKFKTSEVNAKDACDLKQVADQLAEAGETEWARRVYKKAEEKVEDCLDLNWLAYSIASELNDKNWAIKIYKEAEDRAENSLDLNWLAYSIFESLGDKEWAKKLFQKAETQPENIRELCDLAESVSEILEDKEWQFKVYKKAEEEAKEFSEYYELADNVFAKLGDEEWASELYHKAEGKAEDCCDLITLAECFIQKLGDGEGAGRVYKKAEIRAEDSVDFSCLAESLCEILGDKEWAQRLFQKAKECKN
;
A
#
# COMPACT_ATOMS: atom_id res chain seq x y z
N MET A 1 8.28 -4.95 -1.09
CA MET A 1 7.02 -5.73 -1.09
C MET A 1 6.14 -5.20 -2.22
N GLY A 2 5.50 -6.05 -3.01
CA GLY A 2 4.50 -5.62 -4.00
C GLY A 2 3.14 -5.49 -3.30
N LEU A 3 2.43 -4.38 -3.52
CA LEU A 3 1.20 -4.04 -2.79
C LEU A 3 -0.02 -4.48 -3.61
N LEU A 4 -0.39 -5.76 -3.54
CA LEU A 4 -1.45 -6.37 -4.34
C LEU A 4 -2.75 -5.56 -4.38
N THR A 5 -3.32 -5.49 -5.59
CA THR A 5 -4.77 -5.40 -5.77
C THR A 5 -5.24 -6.70 -6.42
N ALA A 6 -6.14 -7.42 -5.75
CA ALA A 6 -6.85 -8.54 -6.34
C ALA A 6 -7.74 -8.03 -7.49
N ARG A 7 -7.90 -8.84 -8.53
CA ARG A 7 -8.91 -8.58 -9.58
C ARG A 7 -10.31 -8.64 -8.98
N PRO A 8 -11.31 -7.94 -9.55
CA PRO A 8 -12.67 -8.05 -9.08
C PRO A 8 -13.12 -9.51 -9.15
N SER A 9 -13.53 -10.05 -8.00
CA SER A 9 -14.26 -11.32 -7.95
C SER A 9 -15.49 -11.21 -8.86
N SER A 10 -15.76 -12.27 -9.61
CA SER A 10 -17.02 -12.42 -10.37
C SER A 10 -18.26 -12.53 -9.47
N THR A 11 -18.07 -12.55 -8.14
CA THR A 11 -19.14 -12.58 -7.14
C THR A 11 -19.75 -11.19 -6.98
N THR A 12 -21.07 -11.09 -7.13
CA THR A 12 -21.82 -9.84 -6.88
C THR A 12 -21.66 -9.43 -5.42
N PHE A 13 -21.01 -8.30 -5.17
CA PHE A 13 -20.86 -7.72 -3.84
C PHE A 13 -22.04 -6.81 -3.55
N VAL A 14 -22.92 -7.23 -2.64
CA VAL A 14 -24.11 -6.47 -2.25
C VAL A 14 -24.03 -6.14 -0.76
N VAL A 15 -24.01 -4.84 -0.44
CA VAL A 15 -24.05 -4.33 0.93
C VAL A 15 -25.19 -3.33 1.01
N GLU A 16 -26.15 -3.57 1.92
CA GLU A 16 -27.23 -2.61 2.19
C GLU A 16 -26.78 -1.65 3.30
N ASP A 17 -26.14 -0.54 2.92
CA ASP A 17 -25.69 0.50 3.86
C ASP A 17 -25.90 1.91 3.26
N PRO A 18 -26.41 2.89 4.02
CA PRO A 18 -26.66 4.25 3.52
C PRO A 18 -25.38 5.00 3.07
N TYR A 19 -24.20 4.58 3.54
CA TYR A 19 -22.92 5.15 3.13
C TYR A 19 -22.29 4.42 1.95
N PHE A 20 -22.82 3.26 1.55
CA PHE A 20 -22.33 2.47 0.42
C PHE A 20 -23.14 2.74 -0.85
N LEU A 21 -22.45 2.90 -1.97
CA LEU A 21 -23.04 3.17 -3.28
C LEU A 21 -22.50 2.18 -4.33
N ASP A 22 -23.27 1.14 -4.65
CA ASP A 22 -23.05 0.31 -5.84
C ASP A 22 -23.72 0.96 -7.07
N ILE A 23 -23.04 1.96 -7.62
CA ILE A 23 -23.55 2.76 -8.73
C ILE A 23 -22.59 2.77 -9.91
N ARG A 24 -23.14 2.88 -11.12
CA ARG A 24 -22.37 2.93 -12.37
C ARG A 24 -22.40 4.29 -13.06
N GLU A 25 -23.31 5.16 -12.65
CA GLU A 25 -23.51 6.49 -13.22
C GLU A 25 -23.43 7.54 -12.11
N ALA A 26 -23.09 8.78 -12.49
CA ALA A 26 -22.95 9.90 -11.58
C ALA A 26 -24.23 10.10 -10.74
N PRO A 27 -24.13 9.99 -9.39
CA PRO A 27 -25.24 10.34 -8.53
C PRO A 27 -25.31 11.87 -8.37
N ASP A 28 -26.43 12.35 -7.87
CA ASP A 28 -26.48 13.71 -7.32
C ASP A 28 -25.72 13.74 -5.99
N TRP A 29 -24.42 14.07 -6.02
CA TRP A 29 -23.57 14.10 -4.83
C TRP A 29 -24.09 15.07 -3.76
N GLN A 30 -24.66 16.21 -4.16
CA GLN A 30 -25.23 17.17 -3.22
C GLN A 30 -26.39 16.53 -2.44
N ARG A 31 -27.25 15.79 -3.13
CA ARG A 31 -28.33 15.02 -2.50
C ARG A 31 -27.80 13.86 -1.66
N GLN A 32 -26.76 13.16 -2.10
CA GLN A 32 -26.17 12.06 -1.34
C GLN A 32 -25.64 12.54 0.01
N PHE A 33 -24.92 13.67 0.05
CA PHE A 33 -24.36 14.23 1.28
C PHE A 33 -25.33 15.15 2.04
N GLY A 34 -26.37 15.65 1.38
CA GLY A 34 -27.26 16.68 1.94
C GLY A 34 -26.58 18.04 2.11
N SER A 35 -25.48 18.29 1.38
CA SER A 35 -24.66 19.51 1.47
C SER A 35 -24.00 19.83 0.12
N ASN A 36 -23.59 21.09 -0.06
CA ASN A 36 -22.82 21.55 -1.23
C ASN A 36 -21.33 21.73 -0.87
N ASN A 37 -20.86 21.00 0.13
CA ASN A 37 -19.48 21.06 0.59
C ASN A 37 -18.51 20.56 -0.50
N PRO A 38 -17.23 20.99 -0.48
CA PRO A 38 -16.22 20.52 -1.44
C PRO A 38 -16.14 19.00 -1.48
N LEU A 39 -16.15 18.44 -2.68
CA LEU A 39 -16.12 16.99 -2.89
C LEU A 39 -14.68 16.51 -3.08
N ASN A 40 -14.24 15.58 -2.26
CA ASN A 40 -12.90 15.00 -2.30
C ASN A 40 -12.97 13.51 -2.58
N LEU A 41 -11.97 12.98 -3.27
CA LEU A 41 -11.90 11.58 -3.66
C LEU A 41 -10.61 10.93 -3.14
N GLU A 42 -10.71 9.79 -2.48
CA GLU A 42 -9.59 8.88 -2.27
C GLU A 42 -9.74 7.64 -3.15
N ILE A 43 -8.70 7.32 -3.93
CA ILE A 43 -8.62 6.12 -4.76
C ILE A 43 -7.72 5.10 -4.08
N GLY A 44 -8.24 3.89 -3.86
CA GLY A 44 -7.53 2.81 -3.17
C GLY A 44 -7.39 3.12 -1.69
N PHE A 45 -8.50 3.33 -0.98
CA PHE A 45 -8.48 3.72 0.43
C PHE A 45 -8.01 2.60 1.37
N GLY A 46 -7.95 1.34 0.91
CA GLY A 46 -7.55 0.19 1.70
C GLY A 46 -8.45 -0.01 2.92
N MET A 47 -7.90 0.21 4.12
CA MET A 47 -8.64 0.12 5.39
C MET A 47 -9.38 1.42 5.76
N GLY A 48 -9.17 2.50 5.01
CA GLY A 48 -9.88 3.76 5.15
C GLY A 48 -9.39 4.69 6.26
N ASP A 49 -8.20 4.43 6.83
CA ASP A 49 -7.61 5.24 7.91
C ASP A 49 -7.46 6.71 7.52
N PHE A 50 -6.93 6.96 6.32
CA PHE A 50 -6.76 8.30 5.78
C PHE A 50 -8.11 9.00 5.61
N LEU A 51 -9.10 8.31 5.03
CA LEU A 51 -10.45 8.85 4.82
C LEU A 51 -11.14 9.23 6.14
N ILE A 52 -11.08 8.36 7.15
CA ILE A 52 -11.64 8.62 8.48
C ILE A 52 -10.96 9.84 9.13
N ALA A 53 -9.62 9.91 9.06
CA ALA A 53 -8.86 11.03 9.63
C ALA A 53 -9.19 12.35 8.93
N MET A 54 -9.26 12.35 7.59
CA MET A 54 -9.63 13.53 6.81
C MET A 54 -11.07 13.98 7.09
N ALA A 55 -12.03 13.05 7.13
CA ALA A 55 -13.43 13.37 7.39
C ALA A 55 -13.68 13.95 8.80
N LYS A 56 -12.92 13.49 9.81
CA LYS A 56 -12.93 14.07 11.17
C LYS A 56 -12.31 15.46 11.19
N ARG A 57 -11.22 15.65 10.47
CA ARG A 57 -10.48 16.92 10.41
C ARG A 57 -11.23 18.01 9.64
N GLU A 58 -11.96 17.63 8.59
CA GLU A 58 -12.68 18.52 7.70
C GLU A 58 -14.18 18.16 7.65
N PRO A 59 -14.95 18.47 8.71
CA PRO A 59 -16.38 18.16 8.76
C PRO A 59 -17.19 18.91 7.69
N ASP A 60 -16.66 20.03 7.19
CA ASP A 60 -17.24 20.85 6.13
C ASP A 60 -16.77 20.45 4.72
N SER A 61 -16.16 19.26 4.57
CA SER A 61 -15.76 18.64 3.31
C SER A 61 -16.50 17.30 3.15
N ASN A 62 -16.85 16.95 1.91
CA ASN A 62 -17.41 15.64 1.55
C ASN A 62 -16.31 14.74 0.98
N PHE A 63 -16.36 13.45 1.30
CA PHE A 63 -15.35 12.46 0.91
C PHE A 63 -15.99 11.25 0.24
N VAL A 64 -15.45 10.84 -0.90
CA VAL A 64 -15.79 9.59 -1.58
C VAL A 64 -14.55 8.70 -1.57
N GLY A 65 -14.68 7.47 -1.08
CA GLY A 65 -13.64 6.45 -1.18
C GLY A 65 -14.01 5.43 -2.25
N ILE A 66 -13.08 5.12 -3.16
CA ILE A 66 -13.24 4.04 -4.16
C ILE A 66 -12.20 2.96 -3.90
N ASP A 67 -12.64 1.71 -3.74
CA ASP A 67 -11.77 0.53 -3.60
C ASP A 67 -12.43 -0.74 -4.17
N PHE A 68 -11.65 -1.79 -4.38
CA PHE A 68 -12.09 -3.11 -4.83
C PHE A 68 -12.04 -4.15 -3.70
N SER A 69 -11.50 -3.81 -2.53
CA SER A 69 -11.47 -4.68 -1.35
C SER A 69 -12.83 -4.72 -0.66
N GLN A 70 -13.53 -5.85 -0.76
CA GLN A 70 -14.82 -6.07 -0.08
C GLN A 70 -14.70 -5.99 1.44
N ASP A 71 -13.63 -6.56 1.98
CA ASP A 71 -13.34 -6.53 3.42
C ASP A 71 -12.98 -5.12 3.90
N GLY A 72 -12.14 -4.41 3.15
CA GLY A 72 -11.81 -3.00 3.41
C GLY A 72 -13.05 -2.10 3.42
N ILE A 73 -14.00 -2.33 2.51
CA ILE A 73 -15.29 -1.63 2.49
C ILE A 73 -16.09 -1.91 3.76
N GLN A 74 -16.26 -3.17 4.16
CA GLN A 74 -17.05 -3.50 5.35
C GLN A 74 -16.46 -2.87 6.62
N LYS A 75 -15.13 -2.90 6.75
CA LYS A 75 -14.42 -2.27 7.87
C LYS A 75 -14.58 -0.76 7.88
N LEU A 76 -14.41 -0.11 6.72
CA LEU A 76 -14.62 1.33 6.61
C LEU A 76 -16.07 1.69 6.99
N LEU A 77 -17.07 0.95 6.51
CA LEU A 77 -18.48 1.19 6.88
C LEU A 77 -18.70 1.07 8.39
N ALA A 78 -18.17 0.02 9.02
CA ALA A 78 -18.24 -0.14 10.48
C ALA A 78 -17.60 1.04 11.23
N ARG A 79 -16.45 1.54 10.75
CA ARG A 79 -15.75 2.71 11.31
C ARG A 79 -16.49 4.03 11.09
N ILE A 80 -17.17 4.19 9.95
CA ILE A 80 -18.06 5.33 9.67
C ILE A 80 -19.18 5.38 10.70
N HIS A 81 -19.85 4.24 10.95
CA HIS A 81 -20.92 4.13 11.95
C HIS A 81 -20.42 4.40 13.36
N SER A 82 -19.31 3.78 13.77
CA SER A 82 -18.76 3.95 15.12
C SER A 82 -18.32 5.40 15.39
N SER A 83 -17.79 6.09 14.37
CA SER A 83 -17.38 7.50 14.45
C SER A 83 -18.51 8.48 14.14
N GLN A 84 -19.71 7.99 13.80
CA GLN A 84 -20.89 8.80 13.41
C GLN A 84 -20.61 9.80 12.29
N LEU A 85 -19.73 9.44 11.35
CA LEU A 85 -19.34 10.29 10.23
C LEU A 85 -20.43 10.29 9.17
N LYS A 86 -20.82 11.48 8.73
CA LYS A 86 -21.90 11.65 7.72
C LYS A 86 -21.37 12.10 6.36
N ASN A 87 -20.13 12.54 6.31
CA ASN A 87 -19.46 13.15 5.17
C ASN A 87 -18.55 12.17 4.40
N ILE A 88 -18.76 10.86 4.55
CA ILE A 88 -18.08 9.82 3.74
C ILE A 88 -19.12 9.02 2.93
N ARG A 89 -18.83 8.74 1.65
CA ARG A 89 -19.49 7.69 0.85
C ARG A 89 -18.46 6.72 0.30
N VAL A 90 -18.84 5.45 0.23
CA VAL A 90 -17.97 4.34 -0.18
C VAL A 90 -18.50 3.72 -1.46
N VAL A 91 -17.62 3.54 -2.44
CA VAL A 91 -17.95 2.97 -3.75
C VAL A 91 -17.07 1.75 -4.00
N PHE A 92 -17.68 0.66 -4.44
CA PHE A 92 -16.97 -0.53 -4.89
C PHE A 92 -16.68 -0.45 -6.40
N GLY A 93 -15.43 -0.69 -6.79
CA GLY A 93 -15.05 -0.94 -8.18
C GLY A 93 -13.73 -0.32 -8.63
N ASP A 94 -13.43 -0.48 -9.92
CA ASP A 94 -12.20 0.04 -10.53
C ASP A 94 -12.28 1.56 -10.69
N ALA A 95 -11.38 2.28 -10.03
CA ALA A 95 -11.33 3.73 -10.09
C ALA A 95 -11.14 4.29 -11.52
N ARG A 96 -10.51 3.53 -12.43
CA ARG A 96 -10.33 3.94 -13.84
C ARG A 96 -11.66 4.02 -14.59
N GLU A 97 -12.62 3.17 -14.24
CA GLU A 97 -13.98 3.19 -14.77
C GLU A 97 -14.85 4.18 -13.99
N LYS A 98 -14.78 4.12 -12.65
CA LYS A 98 -15.65 4.92 -11.78
C LYS A 98 -15.36 6.41 -11.88
N LEU A 99 -14.10 6.83 -12.02
CA LEU A 99 -13.76 8.26 -12.09
C LEU A 99 -14.43 8.95 -13.29
N SER A 100 -14.45 8.32 -14.46
CA SER A 100 -15.09 8.90 -15.64
C SER A 100 -16.61 8.98 -15.50
N ASN A 101 -17.20 7.97 -14.89
CA ASN A 101 -18.65 7.77 -14.87
C ASN A 101 -19.35 8.45 -13.69
N LEU A 102 -18.68 8.57 -12.53
CA LEU A 102 -19.32 9.01 -11.29
C LEU A 102 -19.18 10.50 -11.00
N PHE A 103 -18.30 11.21 -11.70
CA PHE A 103 -18.04 12.63 -11.45
C PHE A 103 -18.20 13.46 -12.72
N HIS A 104 -18.71 14.67 -12.59
CA HIS A 104 -18.75 15.66 -13.65
C HIS A 104 -17.40 16.37 -13.83
N ALA A 105 -17.23 17.10 -14.94
CA ALA A 105 -16.03 17.90 -15.13
C ALA A 105 -15.94 18.98 -14.03
N GLU A 106 -14.73 19.19 -13.51
CA GLU A 106 -14.44 20.23 -12.51
C GLU A 106 -15.22 20.12 -11.18
N GLU A 107 -15.72 18.93 -10.86
CA GLU A 107 -16.52 18.67 -9.66
C GLU A 107 -15.67 18.38 -8.41
N LEU A 108 -14.48 17.80 -8.59
CA LEU A 108 -13.64 17.35 -7.48
C LEU A 108 -12.70 18.46 -6.99
N HIS A 109 -12.71 18.73 -5.68
CA HIS A 109 -11.82 19.68 -5.03
C HIS A 109 -10.42 19.10 -4.80
N SER A 110 -10.32 17.89 -4.27
CA SER A 110 -9.04 17.18 -4.10
C SER A 110 -9.15 15.69 -4.44
N ILE A 111 -8.05 15.13 -4.94
CA ILE A 111 -7.89 13.69 -5.22
C ILE A 111 -6.66 13.18 -4.47
N TYR A 112 -6.82 12.08 -3.75
CA TYR A 112 -5.79 11.40 -2.97
C TYR A 112 -5.55 10.00 -3.54
N ILE A 113 -4.28 9.65 -3.77
CA ILE A 113 -3.86 8.29 -4.14
C ILE A 113 -2.65 7.93 -3.27
N ASN A 114 -2.90 7.15 -2.22
CA ASN A 114 -1.88 6.80 -1.23
C ASN A 114 -1.43 5.35 -1.45
N LEU A 115 -0.14 5.17 -1.75
CA LEU A 115 0.54 3.86 -1.86
C LEU A 115 -0.12 2.87 -2.84
N PRO A 116 -0.40 3.28 -4.11
CA PRO A 116 -0.88 2.33 -5.12
C PRO A 116 0.19 1.29 -5.46
N ASP A 117 -0.24 0.09 -5.89
CA ASP A 117 0.69 -1.01 -6.19
C ASP A 117 1.81 -0.60 -7.16
N PRO A 118 3.08 -0.68 -6.73
CA PRO A 118 4.20 -0.30 -7.57
C PRO A 118 4.51 -1.29 -8.68
N TRP A 119 4.00 -2.53 -8.67
CA TRP A 119 4.27 -3.56 -9.69
C TRP A 119 5.71 -3.49 -10.23
N PRO A 120 6.73 -3.82 -9.41
CA PRO A 120 8.12 -3.49 -9.71
C PRO A 120 8.69 -4.25 -10.91
N LYS A 121 8.10 -5.39 -11.28
CA LYS A 121 8.54 -6.20 -12.43
C LYS A 121 8.09 -5.54 -13.74
N LYS A 122 8.99 -5.40 -14.72
CA LYS A 122 8.73 -4.70 -16.01
C LYS A 122 7.44 -5.15 -16.70
N ARG A 123 7.23 -6.47 -16.80
CA ARG A 123 6.02 -7.08 -17.40
C ARG A 123 4.71 -6.72 -16.69
N HIS A 124 4.76 -6.34 -15.40
CA HIS A 124 3.60 -5.95 -14.62
C HIS A 124 3.37 -4.44 -14.61
N ILE A 125 4.24 -3.65 -15.24
CA ILE A 125 4.07 -2.19 -15.32
C ILE A 125 2.70 -1.81 -15.89
N LYS A 126 2.11 -2.61 -16.78
CA LYS A 126 0.76 -2.36 -17.32
C LYS A 126 -0.36 -2.40 -16.28
N ARG A 127 -0.13 -3.05 -15.13
CA ARG A 127 -1.09 -3.16 -14.00
C ARG A 127 -1.09 -1.95 -13.09
N ARG A 128 -0.04 -1.10 -13.15
CA ARG A 128 0.04 0.14 -12.38
C ARG A 128 -1.19 1.01 -12.61
N LEU A 129 -1.81 1.46 -11.53
CA LEU A 129 -3.03 2.27 -11.53
C LEU A 129 -2.82 3.59 -12.31
N ILE A 130 -1.79 4.34 -11.93
CA ILE A 130 -1.50 5.65 -12.51
C ILE A 130 -0.85 5.47 -13.88
N LYS A 131 -1.60 5.88 -14.91
CA LYS A 131 -1.24 5.91 -16.33
C LYS A 131 -1.71 7.21 -16.96
N PRO A 132 -1.17 7.62 -18.12
CA PRO A 132 -1.57 8.87 -18.78
C PRO A 132 -3.08 9.06 -18.91
N GLU A 133 -3.83 8.00 -19.23
CA GLU A 133 -5.29 8.08 -19.35
C GLU A 133 -5.98 8.45 -18.03
N LEU A 134 -5.55 7.86 -16.91
CA LEU A 134 -6.09 8.21 -15.58
C LEU A 134 -5.69 9.64 -15.19
N VAL A 135 -4.45 10.07 -15.47
CA VAL A 135 -4.01 11.45 -15.19
C VAL A 135 -4.87 12.45 -15.96
N LYS A 136 -5.17 12.19 -17.23
CA LYS A 136 -6.07 13.02 -18.03
C LYS A 136 -7.49 13.07 -17.46
N GLN A 137 -8.03 11.93 -17.02
CA GLN A 137 -9.33 11.90 -16.32
C GLN A 137 -9.29 12.74 -15.04
N ILE A 138 -8.25 12.59 -14.22
CA ILE A 138 -8.02 13.40 -13.01
C ILE A 138 -8.04 14.89 -13.37
N THR A 139 -7.27 15.34 -14.36
CA THR A 139 -7.24 16.75 -14.81
C THR A 139 -8.63 17.26 -15.22
N GLN A 140 -9.44 16.44 -15.88
CA GLN A 140 -10.78 16.81 -16.32
C GLN A 140 -11.78 16.93 -15.16
N LYS A 141 -11.72 16.02 -14.19
CA LYS A 141 -12.66 16.00 -13.05
C LYS A 141 -12.28 16.97 -11.94
N LEU A 142 -11.01 17.36 -11.85
CA LEU A 142 -10.53 18.30 -10.83
C LEU A 142 -11.00 19.73 -11.12
N ALA A 143 -11.49 20.42 -10.11
CA ALA A 143 -11.87 21.83 -10.17
C ALA A 143 -10.64 22.72 -10.39
N PRO A 144 -10.78 23.94 -10.95
CA PRO A 144 -9.71 24.93 -10.97
C PRO A 144 -9.15 25.16 -9.56
N GLN A 145 -7.82 25.19 -9.44
CA GLN A 145 -7.07 25.22 -8.16
C GLN A 145 -7.26 23.99 -7.26
N GLY A 146 -8.01 22.98 -7.69
CA GLY A 146 -8.11 21.71 -7.01
C GLY A 146 -6.76 20.98 -6.99
N LYS A 147 -6.57 20.08 -6.03
CA LYS A 147 -5.27 19.47 -5.74
C LYS A 147 -5.25 17.96 -5.92
N VAL A 148 -4.09 17.43 -6.29
CA VAL A 148 -3.83 15.99 -6.32
C VAL A 148 -2.66 15.68 -5.39
N TYR A 149 -2.86 14.73 -4.49
CA TYR A 149 -1.87 14.28 -3.53
C TYR A 149 -1.56 12.80 -3.76
N LEU A 150 -0.27 12.51 -3.90
CA LEU A 150 0.24 11.21 -4.30
C LEU A 150 1.30 10.76 -3.31
N ALA A 151 1.28 9.49 -2.92
CA ALA A 151 2.32 8.86 -2.12
C ALA A 151 2.68 7.48 -2.70
N THR A 152 3.97 7.14 -2.77
CA THR A 152 4.43 5.79 -3.16
C THR A 152 5.74 5.43 -2.45
N ASP A 153 5.86 4.19 -2.02
CA ASP A 153 7.10 3.58 -1.50
C ASP A 153 8.12 3.28 -2.62
N SER A 154 7.73 3.40 -3.89
CA SER A 154 8.60 3.10 -5.03
C SER A 154 9.13 4.36 -5.72
N GLN A 155 10.46 4.56 -5.65
CA GLN A 155 11.13 5.66 -6.34
C GLN A 155 10.93 5.61 -7.87
N THR A 156 10.99 4.40 -8.46
CA THR A 156 10.77 4.21 -9.89
C THR A 156 9.35 4.60 -10.29
N TYR A 157 8.36 4.19 -9.51
CA TYR A 157 6.98 4.54 -9.78
C TYR A 157 6.74 6.05 -9.60
N ALA A 158 7.33 6.67 -8.57
CA ALA A 158 7.28 8.12 -8.36
C ALA A 158 7.80 8.91 -9.57
N ASN A 159 8.89 8.45 -10.19
CA ASN A 159 9.45 9.09 -11.40
C ASN A 159 8.52 8.95 -12.62
N GLU A 160 7.87 7.80 -12.79
CA GLU A 160 6.87 7.62 -13.85
C GLU A 160 5.64 8.51 -13.64
N ILE A 161 5.13 8.57 -12.40
CA ILE A 161 4.01 9.43 -12.01
C ILE A 161 4.36 10.90 -12.29
N LEU A 162 5.53 11.36 -11.85
CA LEU A 162 6.06 12.70 -12.14
C LEU A 162 6.07 12.97 -13.66
N GLY A 163 6.56 12.00 -14.44
CA GLY A 163 6.58 12.07 -15.90
C GLY A 163 5.18 12.26 -16.49
N TYR A 164 4.23 11.41 -16.14
CA TYR A 164 2.85 11.46 -16.67
C TYR A 164 2.13 12.75 -16.28
N PHE A 165 2.19 13.15 -15.01
CA PHE A 165 1.53 14.38 -14.54
C PHE A 165 2.14 15.64 -15.18
N ASN A 166 3.45 15.65 -15.45
CA ASN A 166 4.09 16.80 -16.09
C ASN A 166 3.74 16.96 -17.57
N THR A 167 3.13 15.94 -18.21
CA THR A 167 2.62 16.06 -19.59
C THR A 167 1.28 16.79 -19.68
N GLU A 168 0.51 16.83 -18.58
CA GLU A 168 -0.76 17.55 -18.51
C GLU A 168 -0.50 19.05 -18.33
N SER A 169 -0.87 19.86 -19.32
CA SER A 169 -0.56 21.30 -19.34
C SER A 169 -1.26 22.09 -18.24
N LEU A 170 -2.43 21.62 -17.80
CA LEU A 170 -3.23 22.26 -16.75
C LEU A 170 -2.82 21.86 -15.34
N LEU A 171 -1.90 20.90 -15.17
CA LEU A 171 -1.41 20.50 -13.85
C LEU A 171 -0.03 21.11 -13.59
N GLN A 172 0.11 21.70 -12.40
CA GLN A 172 1.37 22.28 -11.95
C GLN A 172 1.86 21.56 -10.70
N ASN A 173 3.09 21.04 -10.78
CA ASN A 173 3.76 20.39 -9.67
C ASN A 173 4.24 21.44 -8.66
N ILE A 174 4.07 21.17 -7.36
CA ILE A 174 4.39 22.10 -6.27
C ILE A 174 5.88 22.01 -5.88
N ASN A 175 6.37 20.81 -5.51
CA ASN A 175 7.67 20.64 -4.83
C ASN A 175 8.63 19.63 -5.50
N GLY A 176 8.31 19.13 -6.69
CA GLY A 176 8.93 17.94 -7.25
C GLY A 176 8.46 16.68 -6.52
N ILE A 177 9.37 15.72 -6.40
CA ILE A 177 9.25 14.60 -5.45
C ILE A 177 9.89 15.06 -4.14
N PHE A 178 9.19 14.86 -3.03
CA PHE A 178 9.69 15.18 -1.69
C PHE A 178 9.39 14.02 -0.72
N TYR A 179 10.03 14.02 0.45
CA TYR A 179 10.09 12.85 1.35
C TYR A 179 9.48 13.08 2.73
N GLU A 180 9.00 14.29 3.02
CA GLU A 180 8.35 14.63 4.29
C GLU A 180 7.02 15.36 4.03
N ARG A 181 5.90 14.75 4.43
CA ARG A 181 4.56 15.34 4.33
C ARG A 181 3.92 15.38 5.71
N ARG A 182 3.67 16.58 6.23
CA ARG A 182 3.10 16.77 7.59
C ARG A 182 1.71 17.39 7.62
N HIS A 183 1.26 17.97 6.51
CA HIS A 183 0.00 18.72 6.49
C HIS A 183 -1.22 17.86 6.18
N LEU A 184 -1.04 16.57 5.87
CA LEU A 184 -2.08 15.57 5.69
C LEU A 184 -1.87 14.41 6.68
N PRO A 185 -2.94 13.72 7.10
CA PRO A 185 -2.82 12.47 7.84
C PRO A 185 -2.03 11.44 7.04
N LYS A 186 -1.41 10.48 7.74
CA LYS A 186 -0.73 9.34 7.12
C LYS A 186 -1.67 8.15 7.08
N SER A 187 -1.64 7.36 6.00
CA SER A 187 -2.36 6.08 5.99
C SER A 187 -1.67 5.06 6.90
N LYS A 188 -2.37 3.99 7.30
CA LYS A 188 -1.78 2.88 8.08
C LYS A 188 -0.54 2.29 7.40
N TYR A 189 -0.60 2.12 6.08
CA TYR A 189 0.53 1.63 5.29
C TYR A 189 1.69 2.64 5.26
N GLU A 190 1.41 3.94 5.15
CA GLU A 190 2.43 4.99 5.20
C GLU A 190 3.15 4.98 6.55
N LYS A 191 2.39 4.90 7.66
CA LYS A 191 2.96 4.70 9.00
C LYS A 191 3.83 3.44 9.06
N SER A 192 3.35 2.31 8.53
CA SER A 192 4.09 1.03 8.54
C SER A 192 5.46 1.14 7.84
N PHE A 193 5.51 1.73 6.64
CA PHE A 193 6.78 1.93 5.92
C PHE A 193 7.71 2.89 6.69
N ILE A 194 7.16 3.98 7.21
CA ILE A 194 7.93 4.96 7.99
C ILE A 194 8.53 4.31 9.25
N TYR A 195 7.75 3.50 9.96
CA TYR A 195 8.23 2.79 11.15
C TYR A 195 9.29 1.73 10.83
N ALA A 196 9.23 1.11 9.65
CA ALA A 196 10.28 0.24 9.13
C ALA A 196 11.53 1.00 8.64
N GLY A 197 11.56 2.33 8.70
CA GLY A 197 12.67 3.17 8.24
C GLY A 197 12.71 3.38 6.72
N GLU A 198 11.66 3.00 6.00
CA GLU A 198 11.55 3.15 4.55
C GLU A 198 11.15 4.58 4.17
N LYS A 199 11.55 4.99 2.95
CA LYS A 199 11.22 6.32 2.41
C LYS A 199 9.96 6.28 1.58
N ILE A 200 9.07 7.23 1.83
CA ILE A 200 7.90 7.49 0.98
C ILE A 200 8.18 8.68 0.06
N ASN A 201 7.81 8.52 -1.21
CA ASN A 201 7.89 9.55 -2.23
C ASN A 201 6.53 10.24 -2.34
N TYR A 202 6.47 11.52 -2.02
CA TYR A 202 5.27 12.34 -2.15
C TYR A 202 5.35 13.22 -3.39
N LEU A 203 4.21 13.40 -4.07
CA LEU A 203 4.04 14.37 -5.13
C LEU A 203 2.73 15.14 -4.92
N GLU A 204 2.78 16.43 -5.20
CA GLU A 204 1.61 17.31 -5.09
C GLU A 204 1.47 18.19 -6.32
N TYR A 205 0.23 18.28 -6.79
CA TYR A 205 -0.15 19.06 -7.96
C TYR A 205 -1.37 19.91 -7.65
N TYR A 206 -1.51 21.02 -8.36
CA TYR A 206 -2.77 21.75 -8.45
C TYR A 206 -3.14 22.01 -9.91
N LYS A 207 -4.44 22.15 -10.18
CA LYS A 207 -4.95 22.52 -11.50
C LYS A 207 -4.92 24.04 -11.69
N LEU A 208 -4.34 24.49 -12.78
CA LEU A 208 -4.31 25.90 -13.18
C LEU A 208 -5.72 26.40 -13.53
N VAL A 209 -5.98 27.68 -13.27
CA VAL A 209 -7.17 28.36 -13.80
C VAL A 209 -6.89 28.69 -15.27
N GLY A 210 -7.87 28.47 -16.17
CA GLY A 210 -7.68 28.70 -17.60
C GLY A 210 -7.10 30.11 -17.88
N ASN A 211 -5.96 30.15 -18.58
CA ASN A 211 -5.07 31.29 -18.90
C ASN A 211 -3.92 31.64 -17.93
N GLU A 212 -3.64 30.86 -16.89
CA GLU A 212 -2.42 31.07 -16.09
C GLU A 212 -1.19 30.40 -16.73
N GLU A 213 -0.17 31.18 -17.08
CA GLU A 213 1.16 30.66 -17.43
C GLU A 213 1.86 30.11 -16.17
N LYS A 214 2.60 29.00 -16.33
CA LYS A 214 3.34 28.35 -15.24
C LYS A 214 4.28 29.34 -14.54
N PRO A 215 4.20 29.51 -13.21
CA PRO A 215 5.16 30.34 -12.49
C PRO A 215 6.58 29.76 -12.64
N LYS A 216 7.55 30.64 -12.90
CA LYS A 216 8.99 30.28 -12.95
C LYS A 216 9.44 29.88 -11.55
N LYS A 217 10.10 28.72 -11.42
CA LYS A 217 10.70 28.25 -10.17
C LYS A 217 11.74 29.27 -9.67
N GLU A 218 11.52 29.84 -8.49
CA GLU A 218 12.56 30.56 -7.75
C GLU A 218 13.47 29.56 -7.04
N GLU A 219 14.77 29.72 -7.21
CA GLU A 219 15.80 28.92 -6.55
C GLU A 219 15.88 29.30 -5.07
N THR A 220 15.66 28.31 -4.20
CA THR A 220 15.75 28.48 -2.74
C THR A 220 17.19 28.66 -2.28
N SER A 221 17.31 29.57 -1.31
CA SER A 221 18.50 30.12 -0.67
C SER A 221 19.54 29.13 -0.18
N THR A 222 20.80 29.55 -0.31
CA THR A 222 22.00 28.95 0.27
C THR A 222 21.95 28.88 1.80
N PHE A 223 21.98 27.65 2.32
CA PHE A 223 22.15 27.39 3.75
C PHE A 223 23.60 27.70 4.18
N LYS A 224 23.76 28.50 5.24
CA LYS A 224 25.04 28.69 5.94
C LYS A 224 25.23 27.59 6.97
N GLU A 225 26.41 26.98 7.00
CA GLU A 225 26.79 26.03 8.05
C GLU A 225 26.89 26.72 9.42
N PRO A 226 26.37 26.11 10.50
CA PRO A 226 26.40 26.69 11.83
C PRO A 226 27.76 26.47 12.51
N THR A 227 28.18 27.47 13.28
CA THR A 227 29.44 27.55 14.03
C THR A 227 29.50 26.71 15.31
N ASN A 228 28.39 26.06 15.72
CA ASN A 228 28.32 25.14 16.86
C ASN A 228 27.32 24.00 16.58
N ARG A 229 27.80 22.75 16.54
CA ARG A 229 27.02 21.57 16.14
C ARG A 229 25.95 21.18 17.16
N ASP A 230 26.24 21.28 18.46
CA ASP A 230 25.35 20.82 19.52
C ASP A 230 24.15 21.75 19.71
N GLU A 231 24.38 23.06 19.60
CA GLU A 231 23.33 24.08 19.66
C GLU A 231 22.41 24.00 18.44
N TYR A 232 22.98 23.73 17.26
CA TYR A 232 22.21 23.49 16.04
C TYR A 232 21.35 22.23 16.15
N LEU A 233 21.90 21.11 16.62
CA LEU A 233 21.14 19.86 16.81
C LEU A 233 20.02 20.04 17.82
N THR A 234 20.29 20.71 18.94
CA THR A 234 19.26 21.05 19.95
C THR A 234 18.13 21.87 19.33
N GLN A 235 18.46 22.90 18.55
CA GLN A 235 17.45 23.74 17.90
C GLN A 235 16.68 22.98 16.83
N LYS A 236 17.35 22.09 16.09
CA LYS A 236 16.72 21.18 15.12
C LYS A 236 15.70 20.28 15.82
N PHE A 237 16.05 19.63 16.93
CA PHE A 237 15.12 18.77 17.66
C PHE A 237 13.94 19.54 18.24
N LYS A 238 14.15 20.71 18.84
CA LYS A 238 13.05 21.57 19.31
C LYS A 238 12.09 21.91 18.18
N THR A 239 12.64 22.26 17.01
CA THR A 239 11.83 22.60 15.83
C THR A 239 11.05 21.38 15.34
N SER A 240 11.69 20.22 15.26
CA SER A 240 11.02 18.97 14.87
C SER A 240 9.91 18.57 15.83
N GLU A 241 10.14 18.67 17.15
CA GLU A 241 9.16 18.37 18.19
C GLU A 241 7.94 19.31 18.09
N VAL A 242 8.15 20.61 17.91
CA VAL A 242 7.07 21.59 17.72
C VAL A 242 6.28 21.33 16.44
N ASN A 243 6.95 20.89 15.38
CA ASN A 243 6.34 20.62 14.09
C ASN A 243 5.67 19.25 13.99
N ALA A 244 5.84 18.37 14.98
CA ALA A 244 5.27 17.03 15.01
C ALA A 244 3.74 17.09 15.17
N LYS A 245 3.02 16.43 14.26
CA LYS A 245 1.55 16.49 14.20
C LYS A 245 0.90 15.31 14.91
N ASP A 246 1.43 14.12 14.72
CA ASP A 246 0.88 12.86 15.21
C ASP A 246 1.88 12.08 16.10
N ALA A 247 1.46 10.90 16.57
CA ALA A 247 2.31 10.01 17.37
C ALA A 247 3.54 9.53 16.60
N CYS A 248 3.39 9.24 15.30
CA CYS A 248 4.48 8.79 14.42
C CYS A 248 5.60 9.84 14.34
N ASP A 249 5.26 11.11 14.09
CA ASP A 249 6.23 12.22 14.05
C ASP A 249 6.96 12.37 15.40
N LEU A 250 6.21 12.33 16.51
CA LEU A 250 6.80 12.46 17.85
C LEU A 250 7.71 11.28 18.19
N LYS A 251 7.31 10.06 17.83
CA LYS A 251 8.10 8.84 18.00
C LYS A 251 9.44 8.96 17.25
N GLN A 252 9.43 9.38 15.99
CA GLN A 252 10.67 9.59 15.23
C GLN A 252 11.59 10.64 15.87
N VAL A 253 11.02 11.74 16.38
CA VAL A 253 11.82 12.74 17.11
C VAL A 253 12.41 12.15 18.39
N ALA A 254 11.64 11.34 19.12
CA ALA A 254 12.09 10.69 20.34
C ALA A 254 13.19 9.65 20.08
N ASP A 255 13.08 8.84 19.02
CA ASP A 255 14.12 7.89 18.60
C ASP A 255 15.42 8.64 18.32
N GLN A 256 15.37 9.70 17.50
CA GLN A 256 16.57 10.48 17.16
C GLN A 256 17.20 11.17 18.38
N LEU A 257 16.38 11.58 19.35
CA LEU A 257 16.86 12.10 20.63
C LEU A 257 17.56 11.01 21.45
N ALA A 258 16.98 9.81 21.51
CA ALA A 258 17.58 8.69 22.25
C ALA A 258 18.90 8.23 21.61
N GLU A 259 18.95 8.12 20.28
CA GLU A 259 20.17 7.84 19.50
C GLU A 259 21.26 8.91 19.74
N ALA A 260 20.85 10.17 19.90
CA ALA A 260 21.75 11.27 20.24
C ALA A 260 22.21 11.29 21.72
N GLY A 261 21.70 10.36 22.55
CA GLY A 261 22.02 10.26 23.99
C GLY A 261 21.13 11.12 24.90
N GLU A 262 20.16 11.85 24.36
CA GLU A 262 19.24 12.75 25.08
C GLU A 262 18.05 11.98 25.69
N THR A 263 18.34 10.93 26.46
CA THR A 263 17.38 9.94 26.96
C THR A 263 16.21 10.53 27.77
N GLU A 264 16.46 11.51 28.64
CA GLU A 264 15.39 12.17 29.41
C GLU A 264 14.48 13.03 28.53
N TRP A 265 15.03 13.65 27.47
CA TRP A 265 14.21 14.39 26.53
C TRP A 265 13.40 13.43 25.66
N ALA A 266 14.03 12.37 25.13
CA ALA A 266 13.35 11.31 24.41
C ALA A 266 12.18 10.74 25.23
N ARG A 267 12.40 10.42 26.51
CA ARG A 267 11.34 9.96 27.44
C ARG A 267 10.16 10.93 27.53
N ARG A 268 10.40 12.24 27.55
CA ARG A 268 9.30 13.24 27.53
C ARG A 268 8.57 13.27 26.19
N VAL A 269 9.29 13.15 25.07
CA VAL A 269 8.67 13.14 23.74
C VAL A 269 7.87 11.86 23.51
N TYR A 270 8.34 10.69 23.96
CA TYR A 270 7.57 9.45 23.93
C TYR A 270 6.27 9.55 24.73
N LYS A 271 6.26 10.22 25.90
CA LYS A 271 5.00 10.49 26.63
C LYS A 271 4.02 11.35 25.84
N LYS A 272 4.53 12.35 25.11
CA LYS A 272 3.70 13.15 24.20
C LYS A 272 3.18 12.31 23.03
N ALA A 273 3.97 11.35 22.55
CA ALA A 273 3.53 10.40 21.53
C ALA A 273 2.41 9.49 22.07
N GLU A 274 2.54 8.98 23.29
CA GLU A 274 1.51 8.17 23.99
C GLU A 274 0.16 8.91 24.05
N GLU A 275 0.16 10.23 24.29
CA GLU A 275 -1.06 11.05 24.31
C GLU A 275 -1.71 11.24 22.93
N LYS A 276 -0.98 10.97 21.84
CA LYS A 276 -1.42 11.19 20.45
C LYS A 276 -1.63 9.91 19.65
N VAL A 277 -1.51 8.73 20.27
CA VAL A 277 -1.69 7.45 19.57
C VAL A 277 -3.12 7.31 19.05
N GLU A 278 -3.25 6.94 17.77
CA GLU A 278 -4.54 6.80 17.12
C GLU A 278 -4.97 5.33 17.03
N ASP A 279 -4.01 4.42 16.85
CA ASP A 279 -4.26 3.03 16.49
C ASP A 279 -3.29 2.06 17.18
N CYS A 280 -3.51 0.75 16.97
CA CYS A 280 -2.65 -0.32 17.50
C CYS A 280 -1.22 -0.23 16.98
N LEU A 281 -1.02 0.22 15.73
CA LEU A 281 0.30 0.29 15.10
C LEU A 281 1.17 1.37 15.78
N ASP A 282 0.59 2.54 16.07
CA ASP A 282 1.25 3.60 16.82
C ASP A 282 1.69 3.11 18.21
N LEU A 283 0.80 2.42 18.93
CA LEU A 283 1.11 1.85 20.25
C LEU A 283 2.21 0.78 20.18
N ASN A 284 2.15 -0.11 19.19
CA ASN A 284 3.14 -1.18 19.00
C ASN A 284 4.56 -0.61 18.82
N TRP A 285 4.71 0.31 17.86
CA TRP A 285 6.02 0.89 17.57
C TRP A 285 6.53 1.84 18.65
N LEU A 286 5.62 2.53 19.35
CA LEU A 286 5.96 3.31 20.53
C LEU A 286 6.52 2.41 21.64
N ALA A 287 5.83 1.31 21.95
CA ALA A 287 6.27 0.34 22.95
C ALA A 287 7.62 -0.29 22.59
N TYR A 288 7.81 -0.63 21.30
CA TYR A 288 9.07 -1.16 20.78
C TYR A 288 10.22 -0.20 21.05
N SER A 289 10.09 1.07 20.65
CA SER A 289 11.13 2.08 20.89
C SER A 289 11.38 2.37 22.37
N ILE A 290 10.34 2.37 23.21
CA ILE A 290 10.51 2.53 24.66
C ILE A 290 11.33 1.36 25.24
N ALA A 291 11.10 0.14 24.76
CA ALA A 291 11.86 -1.03 25.18
C ALA A 291 13.29 -1.05 24.62
N SER A 292 13.49 -0.72 23.34
CA SER A 292 14.81 -0.76 22.68
C SER A 292 15.69 0.42 23.07
N GLU A 293 15.16 1.64 22.97
CA GLU A 293 15.93 2.88 23.11
C GLU A 293 16.10 3.32 24.57
N LEU A 294 15.07 3.13 25.41
CA LEU A 294 15.12 3.51 26.82
C LEU A 294 15.37 2.34 27.77
N ASN A 295 15.34 1.09 27.27
CA ASN A 295 15.41 -0.12 28.08
C ASN A 295 14.34 -0.17 29.20
N ASP A 296 13.18 0.48 28.99
CA ASP A 296 12.09 0.55 29.96
C ASP A 296 11.00 -0.47 29.66
N LYS A 297 11.31 -1.74 29.94
CA LYS A 297 10.42 -2.88 29.66
C LYS A 297 9.08 -2.78 30.38
N ASN A 298 9.02 -2.20 31.58
CA ASN A 298 7.77 -2.09 32.33
C ASN A 298 6.79 -1.13 31.67
N TRP A 299 7.29 0.00 31.17
CA TRP A 299 6.46 0.93 30.42
C TRP A 299 6.03 0.31 29.08
N ALA A 300 6.95 -0.31 28.35
CA ALA A 300 6.62 -1.00 27.10
C ALA A 300 5.54 -2.07 27.28
N ILE A 301 5.61 -2.91 28.33
CA ILE A 301 4.58 -3.92 28.64
C ILE A 301 3.19 -3.29 28.82
N LYS A 302 3.10 -2.12 29.47
CA LYS A 302 1.82 -1.42 29.64
C LYS A 302 1.25 -1.00 28.27
N ILE A 303 2.09 -0.43 27.41
CA ILE A 303 1.68 0.03 26.08
C ILE A 303 1.33 -1.14 25.17
N TYR A 304 2.08 -2.25 25.22
CA TYR A 304 1.76 -3.45 24.44
C TYR A 304 0.42 -4.08 24.83
N LYS A 305 0.04 -4.07 26.12
CA LYS A 305 -1.30 -4.52 26.54
C LYS A 305 -2.40 -3.65 25.97
N GLU A 306 -2.19 -2.33 25.97
CA GLU A 306 -3.13 -1.41 25.34
C GLU A 306 -3.19 -1.60 23.82
N ALA A 307 -2.06 -1.89 23.16
CA ALA A 307 -2.02 -2.24 21.75
C ALA A 307 -2.83 -3.53 21.47
N GLU A 308 -2.65 -4.57 22.29
CA GLU A 308 -3.40 -5.82 22.18
C GLU A 308 -4.91 -5.60 22.28
N ASP A 309 -5.36 -4.74 23.19
CA ASP A 309 -6.77 -4.40 23.37
C ASP A 309 -7.35 -3.60 22.18
N ARG A 310 -6.50 -2.92 21.40
CA ARG A 310 -6.87 -2.11 20.23
C ARG A 310 -6.58 -2.78 18.88
N ALA A 311 -6.03 -3.99 18.87
CA ALA A 311 -5.72 -4.69 17.62
C ALA A 311 -7.01 -5.06 16.89
N GLU A 312 -7.13 -4.67 15.62
CA GLU A 312 -8.36 -4.86 14.84
C GLU A 312 -8.31 -6.09 13.93
N ASN A 313 -7.11 -6.54 13.54
CA ASN A 313 -6.94 -7.60 12.56
C ASN A 313 -5.75 -8.52 12.83
N SER A 314 -5.62 -9.57 12.02
CA SER A 314 -4.53 -10.55 12.13
C SER A 314 -3.15 -9.90 11.94
N LEU A 315 -3.04 -8.95 11.02
CA LEU A 315 -1.80 -8.21 10.79
C LEU A 315 -1.34 -7.45 12.05
N ASP A 316 -2.22 -6.69 12.70
CA ASP A 316 -1.90 -5.96 13.94
C ASP A 316 -1.37 -6.91 15.02
N LEU A 317 -2.05 -8.05 15.21
CA LEU A 317 -1.66 -9.07 16.18
C LEU A 317 -0.31 -9.71 15.85
N ASN A 318 -0.04 -9.96 14.56
CA ASN A 318 1.22 -10.55 14.11
C ASN A 318 2.42 -9.62 14.35
N TRP A 319 2.29 -8.35 13.97
CA TRP A 319 3.32 -7.33 14.23
C TRP A 319 3.53 -7.10 15.72
N LEU A 320 2.45 -7.08 16.50
CA LEU A 320 2.52 -6.94 17.95
C LEU A 320 3.27 -8.11 18.60
N ALA A 321 2.98 -9.35 18.17
CA ALA A 321 3.68 -10.54 18.64
C ALA A 321 5.19 -10.48 18.32
N TYR A 322 5.53 -10.07 17.11
CA TYR A 322 6.93 -9.88 16.69
C TYR A 322 7.64 -8.85 17.58
N SER A 323 7.05 -7.66 17.75
CA SER A 323 7.63 -6.59 18.56
C SER A 323 7.79 -6.97 20.04
N ILE A 324 6.80 -7.67 20.63
CA ILE A 324 6.88 -8.19 22.00
C ILE A 324 8.03 -9.19 22.15
N PHE A 325 8.16 -10.12 21.21
CA PHE A 325 9.25 -11.09 21.25
C PHE A 325 10.61 -10.40 21.13
N GLU A 326 10.81 -9.57 20.09
CA GLU A 326 12.10 -8.93 19.82
C GLU A 326 12.54 -8.01 20.97
N SER A 327 11.61 -7.22 21.52
CA SER A 327 11.94 -6.21 22.52
C SER A 327 11.94 -6.74 23.97
N LEU A 328 11.09 -7.73 24.28
CA LEU A 328 10.94 -8.25 25.65
C LEU A 328 11.50 -9.67 25.84
N GLY A 329 11.58 -10.46 24.77
CA GLY A 329 11.94 -11.88 24.80
C GLY A 329 10.77 -12.80 25.20
N ASP A 330 9.53 -12.31 25.23
CA ASP A 330 8.37 -13.05 25.72
C ASP A 330 7.73 -13.92 24.62
N LYS A 331 8.30 -15.12 24.42
CA LYS A 331 7.79 -16.10 23.44
C LYS A 331 6.36 -16.57 23.74
N GLU A 332 5.97 -16.65 25.01
CA GLU A 332 4.64 -17.16 25.39
C GLU A 332 3.53 -16.16 25.09
N TRP A 333 3.79 -14.86 25.27
CA TRP A 333 2.86 -13.83 24.87
C TRP A 333 2.74 -13.73 23.34
N ALA A 334 3.88 -13.72 22.64
CA ALA A 334 3.90 -13.75 21.17
C ALA A 334 3.09 -14.94 20.61
N LYS A 335 3.25 -16.13 21.19
CA LYS A 335 2.47 -17.33 20.83
C LYS A 335 0.96 -17.14 20.97
N LYS A 336 0.48 -16.54 22.05
CA LYS A 336 -0.97 -16.27 22.23
C LYS A 336 -1.51 -15.30 21.18
N LEU A 337 -0.70 -14.30 20.81
CA LEU A 337 -1.07 -13.33 19.78
C LEU A 337 -1.11 -13.97 18.39
N PHE A 338 -0.14 -14.83 18.05
CA PHE A 338 -0.18 -15.61 16.81
C PHE A 338 -1.42 -16.52 16.73
N GLN A 339 -1.80 -17.17 17.85
CA GLN A 339 -3.04 -17.97 17.90
C GLN A 339 -4.28 -17.10 17.62
N LYS A 340 -4.34 -15.88 18.16
CA LYS A 340 -5.43 -14.94 17.86
C LYS A 340 -5.40 -14.51 16.40
N ALA A 341 -4.23 -14.16 15.86
CA ALA A 341 -4.04 -13.75 14.47
C ALA A 341 -4.55 -14.81 13.50
N GLU A 342 -4.23 -16.09 13.75
CA GLU A 342 -4.66 -17.22 12.93
C GLU A 342 -6.19 -17.33 12.79
N THR A 343 -6.96 -16.84 13.77
CA THR A 343 -8.43 -16.96 13.75
C THR A 343 -9.15 -15.96 12.84
N GLN A 344 -8.46 -14.90 12.41
CA GLN A 344 -9.07 -13.78 11.69
C GLN A 344 -8.17 -13.23 10.55
N PRO A 345 -7.66 -14.08 9.64
CA PRO A 345 -6.89 -13.62 8.50
C PRO A 345 -7.79 -12.87 7.50
N GLU A 346 -7.31 -11.76 6.96
CA GLU A 346 -8.02 -11.01 5.92
C GLU A 346 -7.71 -11.56 4.51
N ASN A 347 -6.53 -12.12 4.34
CA ASN A 347 -6.02 -12.58 3.05
C ASN A 347 -4.89 -13.61 3.23
N ILE A 348 -4.54 -14.28 2.13
CA ILE A 348 -3.49 -15.32 2.10
C ILE A 348 -2.11 -14.78 2.50
N ARG A 349 -1.84 -13.50 2.24
CA ARG A 349 -0.57 -12.88 2.64
C ARG A 349 -0.43 -12.82 4.16
N GLU A 350 -1.47 -12.43 4.88
CA GLU A 350 -1.45 -12.42 6.35
C GLU A 350 -1.22 -13.82 6.93
N LEU A 351 -1.78 -14.87 6.32
CA LEU A 351 -1.47 -16.25 6.70
C LEU A 351 -0.01 -16.60 6.42
N CYS A 352 0.55 -16.15 5.30
CA CYS A 352 1.96 -16.38 4.98
C CYS A 352 2.90 -15.65 5.96
N ASP A 353 2.63 -14.37 6.23
CA ASP A 353 3.38 -13.54 7.17
C ASP A 353 3.31 -14.13 8.60
N LEU A 354 2.14 -14.64 9.01
CA LEU A 354 1.96 -15.37 10.27
C LEU A 354 2.78 -16.66 10.31
N ALA A 355 2.72 -17.48 9.26
CA ALA A 355 3.46 -18.73 9.18
C ALA A 355 4.98 -18.50 9.28
N GLU A 356 5.47 -17.46 8.62
CA GLU A 356 6.87 -17.02 8.73
C GLU A 356 7.21 -16.58 10.15
N SER A 357 6.40 -15.70 10.75
CA SER A 357 6.62 -15.18 12.10
C SER A 357 6.64 -16.30 13.15
N VAL A 358 5.71 -17.26 13.06
CA VAL A 358 5.66 -18.45 13.93
C VAL A 358 6.94 -19.28 13.78
N SER A 359 7.40 -19.48 12.55
CA SER A 359 8.62 -20.22 12.25
C SER A 359 9.88 -19.55 12.80
N GLU A 360 10.00 -18.23 12.64
CA GLU A 360 11.18 -17.46 13.03
C GLU A 360 11.26 -17.25 14.55
N ILE A 361 10.13 -16.97 15.19
CA ILE A 361 10.08 -16.60 16.61
C ILE A 361 9.94 -17.81 17.52
N LEU A 362 9.01 -18.72 17.17
CA LEU A 362 8.70 -19.88 17.99
C LEU A 362 9.48 -21.12 17.56
N GLU A 363 10.18 -21.08 16.42
CA GLU A 363 10.90 -22.22 15.85
C GLU A 363 9.94 -23.42 15.57
N ASP A 364 8.65 -23.13 15.37
CA ASP A 364 7.58 -24.12 15.23
C ASP A 364 7.25 -24.37 13.75
N LYS A 365 8.04 -25.25 13.13
CA LYS A 365 7.86 -25.66 11.72
C LYS A 365 6.56 -26.43 11.48
N GLU A 366 6.04 -27.15 12.48
CA GLU A 366 4.78 -27.88 12.34
C GLU A 366 3.59 -26.93 12.24
N TRP A 367 3.60 -25.86 13.05
CA TRP A 367 2.57 -24.84 12.99
C TRP A 367 2.69 -24.00 11.71
N GLN A 368 3.91 -23.61 11.30
CA GLN A 368 4.12 -22.98 9.98
C GLN A 368 3.46 -23.79 8.86
N PHE A 369 3.70 -25.10 8.81
CA PHE A 369 3.10 -25.99 7.80
C PHE A 369 1.56 -26.00 7.86
N LYS A 370 0.97 -26.05 9.06
CA LYS A 370 -0.49 -26.01 9.25
C LYS A 370 -1.09 -24.70 8.74
N VAL A 371 -0.46 -23.56 9.01
CA VAL A 371 -0.93 -22.26 8.55
C VAL A 371 -0.86 -22.16 7.02
N TYR A 372 0.21 -22.66 6.39
CA TYR A 372 0.25 -22.74 4.91
C TYR A 372 -0.80 -23.69 4.33
N LYS A 373 -1.12 -24.81 4.99
CA LYS A 373 -2.21 -25.69 4.56
C LYS A 373 -3.57 -25.02 4.66
N LYS A 374 -3.82 -24.26 5.73
CA LYS A 374 -5.01 -23.42 5.83
C LYS A 374 -5.07 -22.37 4.71
N ALA A 375 -3.95 -21.72 4.41
CA ALA A 375 -3.86 -20.77 3.30
C ALA A 375 -4.18 -21.41 1.95
N GLU A 376 -3.73 -22.65 1.72
CA GLU A 376 -4.05 -23.41 0.51
C GLU A 376 -5.56 -23.70 0.35
N GLU A 377 -6.24 -24.00 1.46
CA GLU A 377 -7.69 -24.26 1.49
C GLU A 377 -8.52 -22.99 1.22
N GLU A 378 -8.02 -21.84 1.64
CA GLU A 378 -8.72 -20.55 1.49
C GLU A 378 -8.44 -19.86 0.14
N ALA A 379 -7.30 -20.17 -0.50
CA ALA A 379 -6.89 -19.57 -1.76
C ALA A 379 -7.86 -19.90 -2.92
N LYS A 380 -8.16 -18.88 -3.74
CA LYS A 380 -9.13 -18.92 -4.84
C LYS A 380 -8.59 -18.34 -6.14
N GLU A 381 -7.72 -17.33 -6.04
CA GLU A 381 -7.22 -16.53 -7.14
C GLU A 381 -5.78 -16.89 -7.54
N PHE A 382 -5.35 -16.46 -8.72
CA PHE A 382 -3.98 -16.64 -9.19
C PHE A 382 -2.94 -16.09 -8.20
N SER A 383 -3.11 -14.84 -7.75
CA SER A 383 -2.12 -14.19 -6.88
C SER A 383 -1.96 -14.90 -5.56
N GLU A 384 -3.04 -15.45 -5.01
CA GLU A 384 -3.05 -16.18 -3.75
C GLU A 384 -2.28 -17.50 -3.84
N TYR A 385 -2.56 -18.33 -4.85
CA TYR A 385 -1.81 -19.57 -5.07
C TYR A 385 -0.34 -19.29 -5.39
N TYR A 386 -0.06 -18.25 -6.19
CA TYR A 386 1.29 -17.85 -6.54
C TYR A 386 2.10 -17.42 -5.31
N GLU A 387 1.54 -16.54 -4.47
CA GLU A 387 2.19 -16.06 -3.24
C GLU A 387 2.48 -17.23 -2.30
N LEU A 388 1.51 -18.14 -2.11
CA LEU A 388 1.69 -19.31 -1.26
C LEU A 388 2.77 -20.25 -1.81
N ALA A 389 2.77 -20.51 -3.13
CA ALA A 389 3.79 -21.35 -3.77
C ALA A 389 5.20 -20.78 -3.60
N ASP A 390 5.35 -19.45 -3.72
CA ASP A 390 6.63 -18.79 -3.52
C ASP A 390 7.12 -18.94 -2.07
N ASN A 391 6.22 -18.76 -1.11
CA ASN A 391 6.53 -18.94 0.30
C ASN A 391 6.87 -20.40 0.65
N VAL A 392 6.10 -21.37 0.16
CA VAL A 392 6.38 -22.80 0.37
C VAL A 392 7.75 -23.17 -0.19
N PHE A 393 8.07 -22.72 -1.42
CA PHE A 393 9.39 -22.94 -2.01
C PHE A 393 10.51 -22.28 -1.18
N ALA A 394 10.39 -20.98 -0.92
CA ALA A 394 11.46 -20.20 -0.31
C ALA A 394 11.69 -20.52 1.17
N LYS A 395 10.62 -20.84 1.91
CA LYS A 395 10.66 -20.99 3.38
C LYS A 395 10.64 -22.44 3.85
N LEU A 396 10.02 -23.36 3.11
CA LEU A 396 10.03 -24.79 3.44
C LEU A 396 11.02 -25.59 2.58
N GLY A 397 11.40 -25.09 1.39
CA GLY A 397 12.19 -25.86 0.43
C GLY A 397 11.43 -27.05 -0.17
N ASP A 398 10.09 -27.05 -0.06
CA ASP A 398 9.23 -28.12 -0.56
C ASP A 398 8.88 -27.85 -2.04
N GLU A 399 9.74 -28.32 -2.92
CA GLU A 399 9.62 -28.13 -4.37
C GLU A 399 8.38 -28.84 -4.95
N GLU A 400 8.01 -30.00 -4.38
CA GLU A 400 6.85 -30.78 -4.84
C GLU A 400 5.55 -30.04 -4.55
N TRP A 401 5.37 -29.58 -3.31
CA TRP A 401 4.18 -28.82 -2.94
C TRP A 401 4.12 -27.45 -3.63
N ALA A 402 5.25 -26.77 -3.76
CA ALA A 402 5.31 -25.52 -4.53
C ALA A 402 4.89 -25.75 -6.00
N SER A 403 5.30 -26.85 -6.62
CA SER A 403 4.88 -27.22 -7.97
C SER A 403 3.37 -27.44 -8.08
N GLU A 404 2.76 -28.16 -7.13
CA GLU A 404 1.31 -28.35 -7.08
C GLU A 404 0.55 -27.02 -6.99
N LEU A 405 1.03 -26.10 -6.14
CA LEU A 405 0.44 -24.77 -5.98
C LEU A 405 0.63 -23.91 -7.23
N TYR A 406 1.79 -23.97 -7.89
CA TYR A 406 2.00 -23.31 -9.17
C TYR A 406 1.06 -23.84 -10.26
N HIS A 407 0.76 -25.15 -10.28
CA HIS A 407 -0.25 -25.69 -11.19
C HIS A 407 -1.67 -25.20 -10.86
N LYS A 408 -2.02 -25.05 -9.57
CA LYS A 408 -3.28 -24.42 -9.17
C LYS A 408 -3.34 -22.97 -9.64
N ALA A 409 -2.25 -22.20 -9.48
CA ALA A 409 -2.12 -20.87 -10.03
C ALA A 409 -2.28 -20.87 -11.56
N GLU A 410 -1.64 -21.81 -12.28
CA GLU A 410 -1.78 -21.97 -13.74
C GLU A 410 -3.24 -22.06 -14.18
N GLY A 411 -4.07 -22.78 -13.41
CA GLY A 411 -5.50 -22.93 -13.67
C GLY A 411 -6.34 -21.67 -13.42
N LYS A 412 -5.79 -20.70 -12.69
CA LYS A 412 -6.42 -19.40 -12.36
C LYS A 412 -5.83 -18.23 -13.14
N ALA A 413 -4.74 -18.45 -13.88
CA ALA A 413 -4.07 -17.40 -14.62
C ALA A 413 -4.97 -16.85 -15.75
N GLU A 414 -5.24 -15.56 -15.70
CA GLU A 414 -6.17 -14.90 -16.62
C GLU A 414 -5.49 -14.04 -17.67
N ASP A 415 -4.18 -13.78 -17.59
CA ASP A 415 -3.47 -13.01 -18.62
C ASP A 415 -2.08 -13.59 -18.97
N CYS A 416 -1.50 -13.06 -20.03
CA CYS A 416 -0.17 -13.43 -20.51
C CYS A 416 0.92 -13.21 -19.44
N CYS A 417 0.85 -12.13 -18.66
CA CYS A 417 1.89 -11.77 -17.68
C CYS A 417 1.91 -12.69 -16.46
N ASP A 418 0.74 -13.17 -16.02
CA ASP A 418 0.60 -14.20 -14.97
C ASP A 418 1.27 -15.49 -15.44
N LEU A 419 0.99 -15.91 -16.68
CA LEU A 419 1.56 -17.11 -17.27
C LEU A 419 3.08 -17.00 -17.49
N ILE A 420 3.59 -15.85 -17.97
CA ILE A 420 5.04 -15.62 -18.08
C ILE A 420 5.70 -15.73 -16.70
N THR A 421 5.12 -15.08 -15.68
CA THR A 421 5.66 -15.13 -14.31
C THR A 421 5.72 -16.55 -13.78
N LEU A 422 4.68 -17.33 -14.07
CA LEU A 422 4.60 -18.71 -13.65
C LEU A 422 5.61 -19.60 -14.38
N ALA A 423 5.76 -19.42 -15.70
CA ALA A 423 6.74 -20.16 -16.51
C ALA A 423 8.18 -19.90 -16.03
N GLU A 424 8.51 -18.65 -15.69
CA GLU A 424 9.79 -18.30 -15.07
C GLU A 424 10.02 -19.07 -13.77
N CYS A 425 8.99 -19.21 -12.93
CA CYS A 425 9.10 -19.94 -11.66
C CYS A 425 9.34 -21.43 -11.88
N PHE A 426 8.66 -22.08 -12.84
CA PHE A 426 8.91 -23.49 -13.18
C PHE A 426 10.38 -23.74 -13.55
N ILE A 427 11.03 -22.85 -14.32
CA ILE A 427 12.46 -23.00 -14.63
C ILE A 427 13.36 -22.60 -13.46
N GLN A 428 13.22 -21.37 -12.98
CA GLN A 428 14.20 -20.77 -12.08
C GLN A 428 14.19 -21.40 -10.69
N LYS A 429 13.02 -21.86 -10.24
CA LYS A 429 12.83 -22.45 -8.91
C LYS A 429 12.81 -23.97 -8.96
N LEU A 430 12.07 -24.55 -9.91
CA LEU A 430 11.87 -26.01 -9.95
C LEU A 430 12.77 -26.74 -10.96
N GLY A 431 13.53 -26.01 -11.79
CA GLY A 431 14.32 -26.62 -12.88
C GLY A 431 13.48 -27.30 -13.97
N ASP A 432 12.16 -27.08 -13.98
CA ASP A 432 11.21 -27.74 -14.88
C ASP A 432 11.06 -26.97 -16.20
N GLY A 433 12.01 -27.22 -17.11
CA GLY A 433 12.00 -26.64 -18.46
C GLY A 433 10.82 -27.09 -19.32
N GLU A 434 10.34 -28.33 -19.14
CA GLU A 434 9.18 -28.84 -19.89
C GLU A 434 7.89 -28.17 -19.43
N GLY A 435 7.72 -28.03 -18.11
CA GLY A 435 6.60 -27.31 -17.50
C GLY A 435 6.57 -25.84 -17.90
N ALA A 436 7.69 -25.15 -17.82
CA ALA A 436 7.77 -23.77 -18.28
C ALA A 436 7.47 -23.64 -19.77
N GLY A 437 7.99 -24.53 -20.62
CA GLY A 437 7.67 -24.56 -22.05
C GLY A 437 6.16 -24.69 -22.32
N ARG A 438 5.46 -25.52 -21.55
CA ARG A 438 3.99 -25.63 -21.61
C ARG A 438 3.30 -24.32 -21.21
N VAL A 439 3.71 -23.70 -20.11
CA VAL A 439 3.11 -22.46 -19.61
C VAL A 439 3.39 -21.29 -20.56
N TYR A 440 4.59 -21.19 -21.15
CA TYR A 440 4.90 -20.18 -22.17
C TYR A 440 4.03 -20.32 -23.43
N LYS A 441 3.68 -21.55 -23.86
CA LYS A 441 2.73 -21.74 -24.96
C LYS A 441 1.36 -21.17 -24.62
N LYS A 442 0.90 -21.34 -23.38
CA LYS A 442 -0.35 -20.73 -22.91
C LYS A 442 -0.25 -19.20 -22.89
N ALA A 443 0.90 -18.66 -22.46
CA ALA A 443 1.14 -17.22 -22.49
C ALA A 443 1.09 -16.66 -23.92
N GLU A 444 1.70 -17.33 -24.91
CA GLU A 444 1.63 -16.92 -26.32
C GLU A 444 0.18 -16.86 -26.84
N ILE A 445 -0.65 -17.85 -26.50
CA ILE A 445 -2.06 -17.88 -26.90
C ILE A 445 -2.83 -16.69 -26.31
N ARG A 446 -2.41 -16.20 -25.14
CA ARG A 446 -3.09 -15.18 -24.35
C ARG A 446 -2.47 -13.80 -24.48
N ALA A 447 -1.44 -13.65 -25.30
CA ALA A 447 -0.83 -12.38 -25.61
C ALA A 447 -1.74 -11.58 -26.55
N GLU A 448 -2.08 -10.36 -26.17
CA GLU A 448 -3.06 -9.54 -26.91
C GLU A 448 -2.40 -8.40 -27.70
N ASP A 449 -1.27 -7.89 -27.22
CA ASP A 449 -0.64 -6.68 -27.76
C ASP A 449 0.88 -6.82 -27.95
N SER A 450 1.49 -5.77 -28.51
CA SER A 450 2.93 -5.70 -28.77
C SER A 450 3.77 -5.86 -27.50
N VAL A 451 3.27 -5.37 -26.36
CA VAL A 451 3.98 -5.42 -25.08
C VAL A 451 4.00 -6.86 -24.56
N ASP A 452 2.88 -7.57 -24.63
CA ASP A 452 2.80 -8.97 -24.23
C ASP A 452 3.73 -9.86 -25.04
N PHE A 453 3.72 -9.71 -26.38
CA PHE A 453 4.64 -10.46 -27.24
C PHE A 453 6.11 -10.11 -26.96
N SER A 454 6.42 -8.85 -26.70
CA SER A 454 7.80 -8.42 -26.37
C SER A 454 8.26 -8.99 -25.04
N CYS A 455 7.45 -8.88 -23.99
CA CYS A 455 7.77 -9.44 -22.67
C CYS A 455 7.92 -10.97 -22.71
N LEU A 456 7.05 -11.65 -23.46
CA LEU A 456 7.15 -13.10 -23.66
C LEU A 456 8.45 -13.48 -24.39
N ALA A 457 8.80 -12.74 -25.44
CA ALA A 457 10.02 -12.97 -26.22
C ALA A 457 11.29 -12.75 -25.38
N GLU A 458 11.33 -11.67 -24.59
CA GLU A 458 12.42 -11.39 -23.65
C GLU A 458 12.60 -12.55 -22.67
N SER A 459 11.52 -12.97 -22.01
CA SER A 459 11.56 -14.04 -21.01
C SER A 459 11.96 -15.40 -21.63
N LEU A 460 11.45 -15.75 -22.81
CA LEU A 460 11.88 -16.97 -23.54
C LEU A 460 13.36 -16.95 -23.91
N CYS A 461 13.88 -15.80 -24.32
CA CYS A 461 15.29 -15.64 -24.70
C CYS A 461 16.20 -15.73 -23.47
N GLU A 462 15.85 -15.02 -22.39
CA GLU A 462 16.68 -14.89 -21.20
C GLU A 462 16.60 -16.11 -20.27
N ILE A 463 15.40 -16.69 -20.11
CA ILE A 463 15.13 -17.72 -19.10
C ILE A 463 15.07 -19.11 -19.70
N LEU A 464 14.30 -19.32 -20.78
CA LEU A 464 14.22 -20.63 -21.45
C LEU A 464 15.41 -20.88 -22.39
N GLY A 465 16.04 -19.82 -22.89
CA GLY A 465 17.13 -19.89 -23.87
C GLY A 465 16.70 -20.16 -25.32
N ASP A 466 15.39 -20.13 -25.60
CA ASP A 466 14.83 -20.40 -26.94
C ASP A 466 14.82 -19.13 -27.80
N LYS A 467 15.97 -18.86 -28.42
CA LYS A 467 16.18 -17.67 -29.27
C LYS A 467 15.34 -17.68 -30.53
N GLU A 468 15.04 -18.85 -31.09
CA GLU A 468 14.25 -18.95 -32.32
C GLU A 468 12.80 -18.59 -32.05
N TRP A 469 12.22 -19.12 -30.97
CA TRP A 469 10.87 -18.75 -30.56
C TRP A 469 10.78 -17.26 -30.20
N ALA A 470 11.73 -16.75 -29.42
CA ALA A 470 11.78 -15.33 -29.09
C ALA A 470 11.82 -14.43 -30.33
N GLN A 471 12.61 -14.75 -31.35
CA GLN A 471 12.66 -13.98 -32.60
C GLN A 471 11.31 -13.94 -33.32
N ARG A 472 10.58 -15.07 -33.38
CA ARG A 472 9.23 -15.10 -33.97
C ARG A 472 8.27 -14.18 -33.22
N LEU A 473 8.36 -14.14 -31.90
CA LEU A 473 7.49 -13.32 -31.07
C LEU A 473 7.84 -11.83 -31.15
N PHE A 474 9.12 -11.47 -31.22
CA PHE A 474 9.52 -10.08 -31.50
C PHE A 474 9.01 -9.61 -32.87
N GLN A 475 8.97 -10.49 -33.86
CA GLN A 475 8.40 -10.16 -35.16
C GLN A 475 6.88 -9.94 -35.05
N LYS A 476 6.15 -10.81 -34.34
CA LYS A 476 4.72 -10.60 -34.04
C LYS A 476 4.47 -9.28 -33.30
N ALA A 477 5.31 -8.94 -32.32
CA ALA A 477 5.20 -7.69 -31.57
C ALA A 477 5.28 -6.45 -32.47
N LYS A 478 6.13 -6.47 -33.51
CA LYS A 478 6.24 -5.39 -34.49
C LYS A 478 5.04 -5.30 -35.44
N GLU A 479 4.36 -6.42 -35.66
CA GLU A 479 3.20 -6.53 -36.54
C GLU A 479 1.89 -6.14 -35.84
N CYS A 480 1.84 -6.26 -34.50
CA CYS A 480 0.76 -5.72 -33.68
C CYS A 480 0.73 -4.18 -33.79
N LYS A 481 -0.40 -3.63 -34.22
CA LYS A 481 -0.65 -2.18 -34.16
C LYS A 481 -1.04 -1.82 -32.72
N ASN A 482 -0.38 -0.80 -32.17
CA ASN A 482 -0.68 -0.21 -30.86
C ASN A 482 -2.13 0.21 -30.72
#